data_AF-A0A7S1UJ58-F1
#
_entry.id   AF-A0A7S1UJ58-F1
#
_cell.length_a   1.000
_cell.length_b   1.000
_cell.length_c   1.000
_cell.angle_alpha   90.00
_cell.angle_beta   90.00
_cell.angle_gamma   90.00
#
_symmetry.space_group_name_H-M   'P 1'
#
loop_
_entity.id
_entity.type
_entity.pdbx_description
1 polymer ?
#
loop_
_entity_poly.entity_id
_entity_poly.type
_entity_poly.pdbx_seq_one_letter_code
_entity_poly.pdbx_strand_id
1 'polypeptide(L)'
;AAAAGAAAPAPGGRSYRLSMHHPNPEEPNSCCFVESYLGEFNVETWATAKMMTSLLREAAFNQLRSEEQLGYIVHTTDTKFLESAIFVSIIVQSNFAPPEYLHARIDDFLRKFRGDLEAMEDGVFESTRAGCVEDITQKAKSLSDEKRRIWAKMDNDVFGFEYKFRGAKVIEGFTKADMLRVLDEKFLANAGRTQVLIPSLEP
;
A
#
# COMPACT_ATOMS: atom_id res chain seq x y z
N ALA A 1 -23.23 16.57 -2.41
CA ALA A 1 -23.11 15.97 -1.07
C ALA A 1 -23.50 14.51 -1.14
N ALA A 2 -22.53 13.65 -1.43
CA ALA A 2 -22.65 12.20 -1.28
C ALA A 2 -21.41 11.79 -0.50
N ALA A 3 -21.61 11.33 0.73
CA ALA A 3 -20.52 10.89 1.59
C ALA A 3 -19.83 9.70 0.91
N ALA A 4 -18.60 9.92 0.46
CA ALA A 4 -17.71 8.87 0.02
C ALA A 4 -17.38 7.99 1.23
N GLY A 5 -18.22 6.98 1.46
CA GLY A 5 -17.94 5.90 2.40
C GLY A 5 -16.84 5.04 1.82
N ALA A 6 -15.59 5.48 1.93
CA ALA A 6 -14.44 4.62 1.76
C ALA A 6 -14.58 3.46 2.77
N ALA A 7 -14.55 2.25 2.24
CA ALA A 7 -14.91 1.08 3.01
C ALA A 7 -13.83 0.73 4.02
N ALA A 8 -14.23 0.68 5.28
CA ALA A 8 -13.40 0.12 6.33
C ALA A 8 -12.99 -1.33 5.98
N PRO A 9 -11.80 -1.80 6.43
CA PRO A 9 -11.46 -3.22 6.43
C PRO A 9 -12.56 -4.07 7.02
N ALA A 10 -12.68 -5.32 6.59
CA ALA A 10 -13.47 -6.30 7.32
C ALA A 10 -12.79 -6.71 8.62
N PRO A 11 -13.40 -6.47 9.80
CA PRO A 11 -13.01 -7.20 10.99
C PRO A 11 -13.35 -8.69 10.77
N GLY A 12 -12.41 -9.60 11.02
CA GLY A 12 -12.66 -11.05 11.04
C GLY A 12 -12.39 -11.83 9.74
N GLY A 13 -11.46 -11.38 8.90
CA GLY A 13 -10.94 -12.19 7.78
C GLY A 13 -11.86 -12.28 6.55
N ARG A 14 -12.91 -11.46 6.48
CA ARG A 14 -13.77 -11.36 5.29
C ARG A 14 -13.11 -10.48 4.23
N SER A 15 -13.39 -10.74 2.96
CA SER A 15 -13.00 -9.88 1.85
C SER A 15 -14.23 -9.10 1.39
N TYR A 16 -14.08 -7.81 1.13
CA TYR A 16 -15.14 -7.00 0.53
C TYR A 16 -14.80 -6.67 -0.91
N ARG A 17 -15.81 -6.73 -1.79
CA ARG A 17 -15.75 -6.17 -3.13
C ARG A 17 -16.84 -5.13 -3.25
N LEU A 18 -16.45 -3.91 -3.57
CA LEU A 18 -17.35 -2.79 -3.74
C LEU A 18 -17.17 -2.26 -5.15
N SER A 19 -18.29 -2.00 -5.82
CA SER A 19 -18.31 -1.31 -7.09
C SER A 19 -18.96 0.05 -6.88
N MET A 20 -18.31 1.13 -7.32
CA MET A 20 -18.81 2.50 -7.18
C MET A 20 -18.57 3.31 -8.45
N HIS A 21 -19.50 4.18 -8.82
CA HIS A 21 -19.29 5.07 -9.95
C HIS A 21 -18.40 6.25 -9.58
N HIS A 22 -17.59 6.71 -10.53
CA HIS A 22 -16.78 7.91 -10.34
C HIS A 22 -17.70 9.13 -10.09
N PRO A 23 -17.43 9.98 -9.08
CA PRO A 23 -18.29 11.11 -8.75
C PRO A 23 -18.31 12.21 -9.82
N ASN A 24 -17.28 12.24 -10.68
CA ASN A 24 -17.28 13.03 -11.91
C ASN A 24 -17.70 12.14 -13.10
N PRO A 25 -18.87 12.39 -13.71
CA PRO A 25 -19.34 11.63 -14.87
C PRO A 25 -18.47 11.78 -16.13
N GLU A 26 -17.68 12.85 -16.21
CA GLU A 26 -16.80 13.14 -17.35
C GLU A 26 -15.43 12.46 -17.25
N GLU A 27 -15.17 11.71 -16.17
CA GLU A 27 -13.91 10.99 -16.01
C GLU A 27 -13.94 9.69 -16.84
N PRO A 28 -13.16 9.59 -17.94
CA PRO A 28 -13.18 8.41 -18.79
C PRO A 28 -12.42 7.23 -18.16
N ASN A 29 -11.66 7.46 -17.08
CA ASN A 29 -10.81 6.44 -16.49
C ASN A 29 -11.57 5.52 -15.56
N SER A 30 -11.23 4.24 -15.64
CA SER A 30 -11.52 3.26 -14.61
C SER A 30 -10.44 3.26 -13.54
N CYS A 31 -10.78 2.83 -12.33
CA CYS A 31 -9.82 2.64 -11.25
C CYS A 31 -10.10 1.33 -10.52
N CYS A 32 -9.03 0.61 -10.20
CA CYS A 32 -9.06 -0.54 -9.31
C CYS A 32 -8.16 -0.26 -8.11
N PHE A 33 -8.71 -0.50 -6.93
CA PHE A 33 -8.07 -0.26 -5.66
C PHE A 33 -8.13 -1.53 -4.81
N VAL A 34 -6.96 -2.05 -4.45
CA VAL A 34 -6.80 -3.27 -3.66
C VAL A 34 -6.08 -2.93 -2.37
N GLU A 35 -6.76 -3.09 -1.25
CA GLU A 35 -6.25 -2.81 0.09
C GLU A 35 -6.04 -4.09 0.89
N SER A 36 -4.84 -4.25 1.44
CA SER A 36 -4.48 -5.33 2.34
C SER A 36 -4.39 -4.81 3.77
N TYR A 37 -5.18 -5.36 4.68
CA TYR A 37 -5.14 -5.03 6.10
C TYR A 37 -3.94 -5.69 6.79
N LEU A 38 -3.05 -4.91 7.38
CA LEU A 38 -1.87 -5.46 8.07
C LEU A 38 -2.13 -5.69 9.57
N GLY A 39 -2.94 -4.85 10.19
CA GLY A 39 -3.23 -4.92 11.62
C GLY A 39 -3.51 -3.54 12.22
N GLU A 40 -3.64 -3.52 13.54
CA GLU A 40 -3.83 -2.28 14.27
C GLU A 40 -2.58 -1.38 14.19
N PHE A 41 -2.77 -0.08 14.39
CA PHE A 41 -1.67 0.88 14.36
C PHE A 41 -0.74 0.68 15.56
N ASN A 42 0.44 0.14 15.29
CA ASN A 42 1.58 0.09 16.20
C ASN A 42 2.89 0.20 15.39
N VAL A 43 4.02 0.35 16.09
CA VAL A 43 5.33 0.59 15.45
C VAL A 43 5.72 -0.58 14.54
N GLU A 44 5.42 -1.81 14.96
CA GLU A 44 5.77 -3.04 14.27
C GLU A 44 4.96 -3.21 12.98
N THR A 45 3.65 -2.95 13.05
CA THR A 45 2.74 -3.02 11.91
C THR A 45 3.04 -1.89 10.92
N TRP A 46 3.38 -0.70 11.42
CA TRP A 46 3.84 0.41 10.60
C TRP A 46 5.16 0.12 9.89
N ALA A 47 6.15 -0.39 10.61
CA ALA A 47 7.43 -0.81 10.05
C ALA A 47 7.24 -1.89 8.97
N THR A 48 6.39 -2.88 9.24
CA THR A 48 6.04 -3.94 8.28
C THR A 48 5.42 -3.36 7.01
N ALA A 49 4.46 -2.44 7.16
CA ALA A 49 3.84 -1.76 6.03
C ALA A 49 4.86 -0.97 5.19
N LYS A 50 5.78 -0.25 5.85
CA LYS A 50 6.83 0.50 5.16
C LYS A 50 7.77 -0.43 4.38
N MET A 51 8.23 -1.51 4.98
CA MET A 51 9.12 -2.47 4.32
C MET A 51 8.44 -3.14 3.12
N MET A 52 7.22 -3.67 3.29
CA MET A 52 6.45 -4.28 2.20
C MET A 52 6.22 -3.30 1.04
N THR A 53 6.05 -2.02 1.35
CA THR A 53 5.85 -1.00 0.33
C THR A 53 7.11 -0.70 -0.44
N SER A 54 8.24 -0.57 0.24
CA SER A 54 9.52 -0.38 -0.45
C SER A 54 9.80 -1.53 -1.42
N LEU A 55 9.49 -2.77 -1.01
CA LEU A 55 9.61 -3.96 -1.85
C LEU A 55 8.64 -3.99 -3.04
N LEU A 56 7.36 -3.68 -2.81
CA LEU A 56 6.31 -3.74 -3.84
C LEU A 56 6.39 -2.58 -4.85
N ARG A 57 6.84 -1.39 -4.42
CA ARG A 57 6.75 -0.16 -5.21
C ARG A 57 7.44 -0.27 -6.55
N GLU A 58 8.70 -0.67 -6.55
CA GLU A 58 9.50 -0.74 -7.78
C GLU A 58 8.99 -1.85 -8.71
N ALA A 59 8.71 -3.04 -8.15
CA ALA A 59 8.20 -4.17 -8.92
C ALA A 59 6.84 -3.89 -9.56
N ALA A 60 5.91 -3.29 -8.81
CA ALA A 60 4.59 -2.93 -9.31
C ALA A 60 4.65 -1.82 -10.35
N PHE A 61 5.53 -0.82 -10.17
CA PHE A 61 5.76 0.22 -11.17
C PHE A 61 6.30 -0.40 -12.46
N ASN A 62 7.34 -1.22 -12.39
CA ASN A 62 7.94 -1.83 -13.57
C ASN A 62 6.94 -2.72 -14.33
N GLN A 63 6.26 -3.64 -13.64
CA GLN A 63 5.34 -4.54 -14.32
C GLN A 63 4.09 -3.81 -14.80
N LEU A 64 3.35 -3.16 -13.92
CA LEU A 64 2.01 -2.71 -14.23
C LEU A 64 1.99 -1.35 -14.99
N ARG A 65 3.01 -0.49 -14.81
CA ARG A 65 3.12 0.81 -15.52
C ARG A 65 4.03 0.74 -16.76
N SER A 66 5.19 0.08 -16.67
CA SER A 66 6.18 0.12 -17.76
C SER A 66 5.97 -1.02 -18.76
N GLU A 67 5.80 -2.26 -18.30
CA GLU A 67 5.61 -3.43 -19.17
C GLU A 67 4.17 -3.51 -19.70
N GLU A 68 3.18 -3.46 -18.80
CA GLU A 68 1.77 -3.65 -19.15
C GLU A 68 1.05 -2.35 -19.52
N GLN A 69 1.66 -1.20 -19.24
CA GLN A 69 1.15 0.13 -19.58
C GLN A 69 -0.28 0.42 -19.07
N LEU A 70 -0.66 -0.17 -17.93
CA LEU A 70 -2.04 -0.13 -17.41
C LEU A 70 -2.39 1.16 -16.68
N GLY A 71 -1.40 1.87 -16.10
CA GLY A 71 -1.66 3.04 -15.26
C GLY A 71 -0.57 3.35 -14.24
N TYR A 72 -0.76 4.39 -13.43
CA TYR A 72 0.15 4.82 -12.34
C TYR A 72 -0.12 4.06 -11.03
N ILE A 73 0.92 3.54 -10.34
CA ILE A 73 0.73 2.43 -9.36
C ILE A 73 1.63 2.51 -8.10
N VAL A 74 1.02 1.99 -7.02
CA VAL A 74 1.41 1.86 -5.59
C VAL A 74 1.46 3.16 -4.80
N HIS A 75 0.35 3.42 -4.13
CA HIS A 75 0.32 4.30 -2.98
C HIS A 75 0.20 3.46 -1.71
N THR A 76 1.22 3.51 -0.85
CA THR A 76 0.92 3.40 0.57
C THR A 76 0.12 4.59 0.98
N THR A 77 -1.04 4.32 1.50
CA THR A 77 -1.77 5.31 2.26
C THR A 77 -1.71 4.88 3.72
N ASP A 78 -1.13 5.71 4.57
CA ASP A 78 -1.42 5.75 6.00
C ASP A 78 -2.75 6.48 6.21
N THR A 79 -3.78 6.12 5.43
CA THR A 79 -5.06 6.83 5.47
C THR A 79 -5.72 6.50 6.80
N LYS A 80 -5.82 7.56 7.61
CA LYS A 80 -6.73 7.71 8.74
C LYS A 80 -8.11 7.15 8.39
N PHE A 81 -8.34 5.88 8.66
CA PHE A 81 -9.66 5.40 9.01
C PHE A 81 -9.61 5.03 10.50
N LEU A 82 -10.09 5.94 11.34
CA LEU A 82 -10.34 5.73 12.77
C LEU A 82 -9.10 5.43 13.65
N GLU A 83 -7.95 6.09 13.38
CA GLU A 83 -6.79 6.16 14.29
C GLU A 83 -6.16 4.82 14.72
N SER A 84 -6.55 3.68 14.13
CA SER A 84 -6.27 2.38 14.74
C SER A 84 -5.86 1.26 13.79
N ALA A 85 -5.80 1.47 12.47
CA ALA A 85 -5.53 0.39 11.50
C ALA A 85 -4.52 0.80 10.40
N ILE A 86 -3.76 -0.17 9.90
CA ILE A 86 -2.74 0.02 8.86
C ILE A 86 -3.04 -0.83 7.62
N PHE A 87 -2.93 -0.18 6.46
CA PHE A 87 -3.19 -0.74 5.13
C PHE A 87 -1.99 -0.58 4.20
N VAL A 88 -1.88 -1.50 3.25
CA VAL A 88 -1.09 -1.31 2.04
C VAL A 88 -2.01 -1.42 0.84
N SER A 89 -2.00 -0.38 -0.01
CA SER A 89 -2.92 -0.25 -1.13
C SER A 89 -2.17 -0.31 -2.47
N ILE A 90 -2.70 -1.07 -3.42
CA ILE A 90 -2.28 -1.04 -4.82
C ILE A 90 -3.41 -0.40 -5.60
N ILE A 91 -3.11 0.72 -6.25
CA ILE A 91 -4.06 1.51 -7.03
C ILE A 91 -3.63 1.46 -8.47
N VAL A 92 -4.55 1.14 -9.38
CA VAL A 92 -4.32 1.16 -10.81
C VAL A 92 -5.45 1.93 -11.47
N GLN A 93 -5.11 2.98 -12.20
CA GLN A 93 -6.06 3.78 -12.97
C GLN A 93 -5.76 3.62 -14.46
N SER A 94 -6.76 3.22 -15.25
CA SER A 94 -6.62 2.98 -16.69
C SER A 94 -7.67 3.74 -17.48
N ASN A 95 -7.30 4.21 -18.67
CA ASN A 95 -8.22 4.84 -19.62
C ASN A 95 -8.86 3.86 -20.62
N PHE A 96 -8.51 2.56 -20.57
CA PHE A 96 -9.01 1.57 -21.53
C PHE A 96 -9.42 0.24 -20.90
N ALA A 97 -8.80 -0.16 -19.78
CA ALA A 97 -9.10 -1.45 -19.18
C ALA A 97 -10.25 -1.35 -18.16
N PRO A 98 -11.15 -2.34 -18.07
CA PRO A 98 -12.16 -2.37 -17.01
C PRO A 98 -11.56 -2.73 -15.64
N PRO A 99 -12.18 -2.31 -14.52
CA PRO A 99 -11.67 -2.57 -13.17
C PRO A 99 -11.44 -4.05 -12.84
N GLU A 100 -12.27 -4.96 -13.36
CA GLU A 100 -12.14 -6.40 -13.15
C GLU A 100 -10.87 -6.95 -13.79
N TYR A 101 -10.50 -6.43 -14.97
CA TYR A 101 -9.24 -6.77 -15.61
C TYR A 101 -8.07 -6.26 -14.77
N LEU A 102 -8.12 -4.99 -14.34
CA LEU A 102 -7.09 -4.42 -13.47
C LEU A 102 -6.91 -5.22 -12.17
N HIS A 103 -8.02 -5.66 -11.57
CA HIS A 103 -8.01 -6.50 -10.38
C HIS A 103 -7.29 -7.84 -10.62
N ALA A 104 -7.60 -8.52 -11.72
CA ALA A 104 -6.92 -9.75 -12.10
C ALA A 104 -5.41 -9.55 -12.32
N ARG A 105 -5.01 -8.42 -12.93
CA ARG A 105 -3.59 -8.08 -13.14
C ARG A 105 -2.85 -7.79 -11.84
N ILE A 106 -3.50 -7.16 -10.85
CA ILE A 106 -2.92 -6.99 -9.51
C ILE A 106 -2.73 -8.34 -8.84
N ASP A 107 -3.70 -9.26 -8.94
CA ASP A 107 -3.58 -10.61 -8.36
C ASP A 107 -2.46 -11.43 -9.03
N ASP A 108 -2.32 -11.32 -10.35
CA ASP A 108 -1.22 -11.95 -11.09
C ASP A 108 0.15 -11.36 -10.71
N PHE A 109 0.23 -10.03 -10.58
CA PHE A 109 1.42 -9.33 -10.10
C PHE A 109 1.83 -9.84 -8.71
N LEU A 110 0.91 -9.90 -7.74
CA LEU A 110 1.23 -10.36 -6.38
C LEU A 110 1.73 -11.81 -6.37
N ARG A 111 1.14 -12.69 -7.19
CA ARG A 111 1.59 -14.09 -7.33
C ARG A 111 2.99 -14.20 -7.94
N LYS A 112 3.27 -13.41 -8.97
CA LYS A 112 4.62 -13.34 -9.59
C LYS A 112 5.64 -12.76 -8.62
N PHE A 113 5.29 -11.66 -7.96
CA PHE A 113 6.13 -10.97 -6.99
C PHE A 113 6.54 -11.86 -5.82
N ARG A 114 5.69 -12.80 -5.39
CA ARG A 114 6.07 -13.80 -4.39
C ARG A 114 7.28 -14.63 -4.84
N GLY A 115 7.27 -15.10 -6.09
CA GLY A 115 8.40 -15.83 -6.66
C GLY A 115 9.64 -14.95 -6.82
N ASP A 116 9.46 -13.71 -7.26
CA ASP A 116 10.55 -12.74 -7.41
C ASP A 116 11.19 -12.41 -6.05
N LEU A 117 10.37 -12.25 -4.99
CA LEU A 117 10.84 -12.02 -3.63
C LEU A 117 11.56 -13.25 -3.06
N GLU A 118 11.11 -14.46 -3.36
CA GLU A 118 11.80 -15.68 -2.93
C GLU A 118 13.18 -15.83 -3.59
N ALA A 119 13.24 -15.58 -4.90
CA ALA A 119 14.45 -15.61 -5.72
C ALA A 119 15.35 -14.38 -5.55
N MET A 120 14.88 -13.33 -4.87
CA MET A 120 15.64 -12.10 -4.64
C MET A 120 16.95 -12.40 -3.93
N GLU A 121 18.05 -11.90 -4.48
CA GLU A 121 19.37 -11.98 -3.86
C GLU A 121 19.37 -11.21 -2.54
N ASP A 122 20.03 -11.78 -1.52
CA ASP A 122 20.09 -11.18 -0.18
C ASP A 122 20.68 -9.76 -0.23
N GLY A 123 21.67 -9.50 -1.09
CA GLY A 123 22.24 -8.15 -1.27
C GLY A 123 21.24 -7.10 -1.76
N VAL A 124 20.29 -7.50 -2.64
CA VAL A 124 19.22 -6.61 -3.11
C VAL A 124 18.23 -6.33 -1.98
N PHE A 125 17.83 -7.37 -1.25
CA PHE A 125 16.93 -7.22 -0.09
C PHE A 125 17.53 -6.30 0.98
N GLU A 126 18.80 -6.49 1.31
CA GLU A 126 19.56 -5.66 2.24
C GLU A 126 19.63 -4.20 1.79
N SER A 127 19.85 -3.97 0.49
CA SER A 127 19.83 -2.62 -0.09
C SER A 127 18.45 -1.97 0.01
N THR A 128 17.37 -2.70 -0.29
CA THR A 128 16.00 -2.19 -0.12
C THR A 128 15.69 -1.88 1.34
N ARG A 129 16.13 -2.73 2.27
CA ARG A 129 15.95 -2.54 3.72
C ARG A 129 16.68 -1.28 4.20
N ALA A 130 17.94 -1.10 3.80
CA ALA A 130 18.73 0.08 4.13
C ALA A 130 18.10 1.37 3.57
N GLY A 131 17.64 1.34 2.30
CA GLY A 131 16.94 2.46 1.68
C GLY A 131 15.63 2.80 2.41
N CYS A 132 14.88 1.80 2.85
CA CYS A 132 13.67 2.00 3.66
C CYS A 132 13.99 2.69 5.00
N VAL A 133 15.04 2.24 5.69
CA VAL A 133 15.51 2.85 6.95
C VAL A 133 15.94 4.31 6.74
N GLU A 134 16.69 4.58 5.68
CA GLU A 134 17.10 5.94 5.33
C GLU A 134 15.88 6.83 5.07
N ASP A 135 14.94 6.37 4.24
CA ASP A 135 13.72 7.13 3.88
C ASP A 135 12.90 7.52 5.11
N ILE A 136 12.75 6.62 6.08
CA ILE A 136 11.97 6.91 7.28
C ILE A 136 12.73 7.75 8.30
N THR A 137 14.06 7.67 8.36
CA THR A 137 14.89 8.42 9.32
C THR A 137 15.36 9.77 8.78
N GLN A 138 15.23 10.00 7.47
CA GLN A 138 15.68 11.21 6.80
C GLN A 138 15.06 12.46 7.44
N LYS A 139 15.90 13.45 7.73
CA LYS A 139 15.44 14.78 8.20
C LYS A 139 14.66 15.48 7.08
N ALA A 140 13.68 16.28 7.47
CA ALA A 140 12.90 17.09 6.54
C ALA A 140 13.87 17.97 5.71
N LYS A 141 13.81 17.82 4.39
CA LYS A 141 14.65 18.57 3.45
C LYS A 141 14.10 19.98 3.16
N SER A 142 12.86 20.26 3.58
CA SER A 142 12.20 21.55 3.39
C SER A 142 11.36 21.98 4.60
N LEU A 143 11.11 23.30 4.74
CA LEU A 143 10.19 23.85 5.74
C LEU A 143 8.75 23.34 5.57
N SER A 144 8.32 23.05 4.34
CA SER A 144 7.01 22.48 4.05
C SER A 144 6.90 21.03 4.53
N ASP A 145 7.98 20.26 4.42
CA ASP A 145 8.05 18.90 4.97
C ASP A 145 8.07 18.91 6.49
N GLU A 146 8.79 19.84 7.10
CA GLU A 146 8.81 19.99 8.56
C GLU A 146 7.45 20.48 9.08
N LYS A 147 6.78 21.39 8.36
CA LYS A 147 5.39 21.79 8.65
C LYS A 147 4.46 20.58 8.57
N ARG A 148 4.47 19.82 7.47
CA ARG A 148 3.65 18.60 7.32
C ARG A 148 3.93 17.59 8.44
N ARG A 149 5.20 17.45 8.84
CA ARG A 149 5.63 16.59 9.94
C ARG A 149 5.10 17.06 11.30
N ILE A 150 5.15 18.35 11.59
CA ILE A 150 4.62 18.94 12.82
C ILE A 150 3.10 18.85 12.84
N TRP A 151 2.43 19.09 11.71
CA TRP A 151 0.97 18.95 11.59
C TRP A 151 0.52 17.49 11.79
N ALA A 152 1.20 16.52 11.16
CA ALA A 152 0.95 15.10 11.41
C ALA A 152 1.19 14.68 12.88
N LYS A 153 2.01 15.44 13.62
CA LYS A 153 2.26 15.21 15.05
C LYS A 153 1.17 15.81 15.93
N MET A 154 0.69 17.02 15.61
CA MET A 154 -0.44 17.63 16.32
C MET A 154 -1.74 16.84 16.13
N ASP A 155 -1.88 16.19 14.97
CA ASP A 155 -3.03 15.34 14.64
C ASP A 155 -2.92 13.90 15.20
N ASN A 156 -1.71 13.42 15.53
CA ASN A 156 -1.48 12.05 16.01
C ASN A 156 -0.77 12.11 17.37
N ASP A 157 -1.54 12.18 18.45
CA ASP A 157 -1.05 12.23 19.84
C ASP A 157 -0.35 10.92 20.29
N VAL A 158 -0.30 9.90 19.41
CA VAL A 158 -0.03 8.51 19.78
C VAL A 158 1.46 8.19 19.89
N PHE A 159 2.33 8.78 19.06
CA PHE A 159 3.77 8.56 19.21
C PHE A 159 4.60 9.79 18.86
N GLY A 160 5.37 10.28 19.83
CA GLY A 160 6.33 11.38 19.67
C GLY A 160 7.39 11.10 18.59
N PHE A 161 8.32 12.04 18.41
CA PHE A 161 9.31 12.04 17.30
C PHE A 161 10.16 10.75 17.16
N GLU A 162 10.21 9.90 18.18
CA GLU A 162 11.05 8.70 18.24
C GLU A 162 10.48 7.46 17.54
N TYR A 163 9.18 7.45 17.19
CA TYR A 163 8.57 6.23 16.60
C TYR A 163 9.25 5.80 15.29
N LYS A 164 9.75 6.75 14.51
CA LYS A 164 10.48 6.46 13.26
C LYS A 164 11.79 5.75 13.53
N PHE A 165 12.52 6.13 14.59
CA PHE A 165 13.75 5.47 14.99
C PHE A 165 13.48 4.09 15.60
N ARG A 166 12.39 3.94 16.35
CA ARG A 166 11.93 2.62 16.82
C ARG A 166 11.55 1.72 15.64
N GLY A 167 10.81 2.24 14.67
CA GLY A 167 10.43 1.51 13.47
C GLY A 167 11.63 1.17 12.59
N ALA A 168 12.63 2.04 12.48
CA ALA A 168 13.90 1.74 11.81
C ALA A 168 14.58 0.52 12.41
N LYS A 169 14.68 0.43 13.74
CA LYS A 169 15.23 -0.75 14.42
C LYS A 169 14.42 -2.02 14.15
N VAL A 170 13.09 -1.90 14.05
CA VAL A 170 12.24 -3.05 13.66
C VAL A 170 12.56 -3.47 12.22
N ILE A 171 12.68 -2.51 11.30
CA ILE A 171 13.00 -2.79 9.89
C ILE A 171 14.36 -3.45 9.73
N GLU A 172 15.39 -2.99 10.45
CA GLU A 172 16.72 -3.60 10.46
C GLU A 172 16.69 -5.08 10.86
N GLY A 173 15.72 -5.49 11.68
CA GLY A 173 15.54 -6.88 12.10
C GLY A 173 14.78 -7.76 11.10
N PHE A 174 14.16 -7.19 10.05
CA PHE A 174 13.37 -7.98 9.12
C PHE A 174 14.21 -8.87 8.24
N THR A 175 13.74 -10.10 8.07
CA THR A 175 14.29 -11.07 7.13
C THR A 175 13.41 -11.18 5.88
N LYS A 176 13.97 -11.72 4.81
CA LYS A 176 13.22 -12.06 3.60
C LYS A 176 12.07 -13.04 3.89
N ALA A 177 12.30 -13.98 4.80
CA ALA A 177 11.29 -14.94 5.25
C ALA A 177 10.11 -14.25 5.97
N ASP A 178 10.36 -13.20 6.76
CA ASP A 178 9.29 -12.42 7.37
C ASP A 178 8.41 -11.73 6.32
N MET A 179 9.05 -11.14 5.29
CA MET A 179 8.32 -10.45 4.23
C MET A 179 7.53 -11.42 3.35
N LEU A 180 8.07 -12.61 3.06
CA LEU A 180 7.34 -13.68 2.38
C LEU A 180 6.11 -14.12 3.19
N ARG A 181 6.27 -14.33 4.50
CA ARG A 181 5.15 -14.67 5.38
C ARG A 181 4.07 -13.58 5.38
N VAL A 182 4.47 -12.32 5.48
CA VAL A 182 3.53 -11.18 5.42
C VAL A 182 2.83 -11.13 4.06
N LEU A 183 3.54 -11.37 2.95
CA LEU A 183 2.97 -11.40 1.61
C LEU A 183 1.92 -12.52 1.50
N ASP A 184 2.27 -13.73 1.93
CA ASP A 184 1.38 -14.89 1.89
C ASP A 184 0.12 -14.66 2.76
N GLU A 185 0.29 -14.20 4.01
CA GLU A 185 -0.79 -14.04 4.98
C GLU A 185 -1.69 -12.83 4.71
N LYS A 186 -1.12 -11.69 4.28
CA LYS A 186 -1.86 -10.41 4.21
C LYS A 186 -2.26 -10.00 2.81
N PHE A 187 -1.55 -10.46 1.78
CA PHE A 187 -1.79 -10.05 0.38
C PHE A 187 -2.38 -11.19 -0.46
N LEU A 188 -1.88 -12.42 -0.32
CA LEU A 188 -2.29 -13.56 -1.14
C LEU A 188 -3.43 -14.39 -0.56
N ALA A 189 -3.54 -14.52 0.77
CA ALA A 189 -4.58 -15.31 1.42
C ALA A 189 -6.02 -14.77 1.18
N ASN A 190 -6.17 -13.61 0.53
CA ASN A 190 -7.43 -12.87 0.28
C ASN A 190 -8.23 -12.47 1.53
N ALA A 191 -8.00 -13.11 2.69
CA ALA A 191 -8.62 -12.81 3.96
C ALA A 191 -8.23 -11.40 4.45
N GLY A 192 -9.22 -10.53 4.66
CA GLY A 192 -8.98 -9.14 5.09
C GLY A 192 -8.60 -8.17 3.96
N ARG A 193 -8.75 -8.58 2.70
CA ARG A 193 -8.55 -7.71 1.53
C ARG A 193 -9.84 -6.97 1.16
N THR A 194 -9.77 -5.65 1.07
CA THR A 194 -10.86 -4.82 0.52
C THR A 194 -10.53 -4.47 -0.93
N GLN A 195 -11.49 -4.70 -1.82
CA GLN A 195 -11.40 -4.40 -3.24
C GLN A 195 -12.45 -3.34 -3.57
N VAL A 196 -12.01 -2.20 -4.10
CA VAL A 196 -12.89 -1.16 -4.62
C VAL A 196 -12.66 -1.04 -6.13
N LEU A 197 -13.70 -1.31 -6.88
CA LEU A 197 -13.75 -1.24 -8.34
C LEU A 197 -14.54 0.00 -8.72
N ILE A 198 -13.93 0.86 -9.54
CA ILE A 198 -14.54 2.09 -10.02
C ILE A 198 -14.62 2.00 -11.54
N PRO A 199 -15.72 1.49 -12.12
CA PRO A 199 -15.88 1.46 -13.57
C PRO A 199 -15.95 2.87 -14.14
N SER A 200 -15.40 3.00 -15.35
CA SER A 200 -15.68 4.16 -16.20
C SER A 200 -17.17 4.18 -16.54
N LEU A 201 -17.77 5.36 -16.60
CA LEU A 201 -19.12 5.51 -17.14
C LEU A 201 -18.98 5.45 -18.66
N GLU A 202 -19.45 4.37 -19.28
CA GLU A 202 -19.61 4.36 -20.74
C GLU A 202 -20.51 5.55 -21.15
N PRO A 203 -20.23 6.24 -22.26
CA PRO A 203 -21.14 7.23 -22.81
C PRO A 203 -22.48 6.63 -23.25
#